data_AF-A0A7S1GNQ0-F1
#
_entry.id   AF-A0A7S1GNQ0-F1
#
_cell.length_a   1.000
_cell.length_b   1.000
_cell.length_c   1.000
_cell.angle_alpha   90.00
_cell.angle_beta   90.00
_cell.angle_gamma   90.00
#
_symmetry.space_group_name_H-M   'P 1'
#
loop_
_entity.id
_entity.type
_entity.pdbx_description
1 polymer ?
#
loop_
_entity_poly.entity_id
_entity_poly.type
_entity_poly.pdbx_seq_one_letter_code
_entity_poly.pdbx_strand_id
1 'polypeptide(L)'
;KKGINNNPMSLERLSSEDRARNWELLRSALPAYQPQEGSPANTLTDAEKEAVLSVLTELNLGPREVERVEKLLRPAVSNHPDMVDILDPATWQPNAQDDSSEDTELITNTAPSIVANKSLLPCPGDHMDAPPAWHGAPSIPSNGLITQSFRQQVRHGLFTGPTNSQCPGFLQCNLVVLPEGPHAFDFLLFCQRNKKACPLIEVCDVGSPHPHGVARGADLRTDVPKYAIYRNGKLEKEVPDVTDFWPERSIAFLIGCSFTCDGALQQAGIRLRSAEQNKNVPMYKTNLDCRPAGSLRGKMVVSMKPIKALDVAKEVEVTSQFPQAHGGPVCVGNPGAIGIADLDSPDWGEAVEVKSDEVPVFHACGVTPQSVL
;
A
#
# COMPACT_ATOMS: atom_id res chain seq x y z
N LYS A 1 39.65 -48.36 23.43
CA LYS A 1 39.61 -48.42 21.95
C LYS A 1 38.28 -47.85 21.48
N LYS A 2 38.31 -46.68 20.83
CA LYS A 2 37.34 -46.12 19.86
C LYS A 2 35.91 -45.83 20.38
N GLY A 3 35.25 -44.72 20.07
CA GLY A 3 35.47 -43.76 18.99
C GLY A 3 35.20 -42.32 19.41
N ILE A 4 36.17 -41.49 19.05
CA ILE A 4 36.06 -40.05 18.86
C ILE A 4 35.03 -39.83 17.76
N ASN A 5 33.95 -39.10 18.05
CA ASN A 5 33.15 -38.50 16.99
C ASN A 5 33.63 -37.05 16.82
N ASN A 6 34.54 -36.87 15.86
CA ASN A 6 34.95 -35.57 15.37
C ASN A 6 33.73 -34.91 14.72
N ASN A 7 33.15 -33.90 15.37
CA ASN A 7 32.36 -32.90 14.67
C ASN A 7 33.12 -31.56 14.76
N PRO A 8 33.67 -31.05 13.66
CA PRO A 8 34.36 -29.77 13.67
C PRO A 8 33.33 -28.64 13.72
N MET A 9 33.65 -27.62 14.51
CA MET A 9 33.05 -26.28 14.51
C MET A 9 31.62 -26.17 15.06
N SER A 10 31.54 -25.92 16.37
CA SER A 10 30.62 -24.93 16.90
C SER A 10 30.82 -23.63 16.11
N LEU A 11 29.84 -23.27 15.29
CA LEU A 11 29.71 -21.92 14.72
C LEU A 11 29.53 -20.94 15.89
N GLU A 12 30.64 -20.38 16.37
CA GLU A 12 30.65 -19.33 17.38
C GLU A 12 29.78 -18.17 16.89
N ARG A 13 28.67 -17.93 17.59
CA ARG A 13 27.85 -16.75 17.38
C ARG A 13 28.63 -15.57 17.93
N LEU A 14 28.79 -14.51 17.12
CA LEU A 14 29.39 -13.25 17.55
C LEU A 14 28.76 -12.76 18.85
N SER A 15 29.58 -12.28 19.79
CA SER A 15 29.10 -11.73 21.05
C SER A 15 28.22 -10.50 20.80
N SER A 16 27.37 -10.15 21.76
CA SER A 16 26.54 -8.94 21.69
C SER A 16 27.37 -7.66 21.60
N GLU A 17 28.57 -7.66 22.19
CA GLU A 17 29.50 -6.52 22.15
C GLU A 17 30.14 -6.38 20.77
N ASP A 18 30.55 -7.48 20.14
CA ASP A 18 31.08 -7.48 18.77
C ASP A 18 30.04 -6.98 17.76
N ARG A 19 28.77 -7.36 17.94
CA ARG A 19 27.66 -6.89 17.10
C ARG A 19 27.42 -5.40 17.23
N ALA A 20 27.44 -4.87 18.46
CA ALA A 20 27.28 -3.44 18.69
C ALA A 20 28.43 -2.64 18.09
N ARG A 21 29.68 -3.11 18.28
CA ARG A 21 30.87 -2.51 17.70
C ARG A 21 30.86 -2.51 16.17
N ASN A 22 30.48 -3.63 15.55
CA ASN A 22 30.34 -3.72 14.10
C ASN A 22 29.30 -2.74 13.56
N TRP A 23 28.21 -2.53 14.30
CA TRP A 23 27.14 -1.61 13.90
C TRP A 23 27.56 -0.15 13.98
N GLU A 24 28.38 0.22 14.97
CA GLU A 24 28.92 1.57 15.10
C GLU A 24 29.92 1.88 13.98
N LEU A 25 30.80 0.94 13.65
CA LEU A 25 31.76 1.06 12.55
C LEU A 25 31.04 1.22 11.20
N LEU A 26 30.02 0.41 10.92
CA LEU A 26 29.21 0.52 9.71
C LEU A 26 28.47 1.86 9.62
N ARG A 27 27.90 2.35 10.73
CA ARG A 27 27.23 3.66 10.76
C ARG A 27 28.19 4.80 10.49
N SER A 28 29.45 4.69 10.94
CA SER A 28 30.47 5.72 10.67
C SER A 28 30.94 5.74 9.22
N ALA A 29 30.86 4.60 8.51
CA ALA A 29 31.32 4.44 7.14
C ALA A 29 30.24 4.75 6.09
N LEU A 30 28.96 4.58 6.45
CA LEU A 30 27.83 4.81 5.56
C LEU A 30 27.39 6.28 5.69
N PRO A 31 27.43 7.08 4.61
CA PRO A 31 26.83 8.42 4.63
C PRO A 31 25.37 8.33 5.10
N ALA A 32 24.90 9.31 5.87
CA ALA A 32 23.52 9.35 6.36
C ALA A 32 22.52 9.18 5.20
N TYR A 33 22.01 7.96 5.05
CA TYR A 33 21.11 7.58 3.97
C TYR A 33 19.80 8.36 4.09
N GLN A 34 19.61 9.36 3.23
CA GLN A 34 18.28 9.73 2.75
C GLN A 34 18.11 9.14 1.35
N PRO A 35 17.15 8.21 1.14
CA PRO A 35 16.81 7.79 -0.22
C PRO A 35 16.17 8.96 -0.96
N GLN A 36 16.79 9.42 -2.04
CA GLN A 36 16.09 10.25 -3.03
C GLN A 36 15.25 9.32 -3.91
N GLU A 37 13.91 9.44 -3.83
CA GLU A 37 13.00 8.68 -4.69
C GLU A 37 13.19 9.07 -6.16
N GLY A 38 13.64 8.13 -7.00
CA GLY A 38 13.53 8.23 -8.46
C GLY A 38 14.78 7.95 -9.30
N SER A 39 15.94 7.62 -8.72
CA SER A 39 17.12 7.27 -9.53
C SER A 39 17.17 5.76 -9.80
N PRO A 40 17.36 5.31 -11.04
CA PRO A 40 17.71 3.92 -11.30
C PRO A 40 19.13 3.68 -10.74
N ALA A 41 19.27 2.58 -9.99
CA ALA A 41 20.45 2.10 -9.25
C ALA A 41 20.70 2.72 -7.86
N ASN A 42 20.36 1.95 -6.82
CA ASN A 42 21.01 1.98 -5.51
C ASN A 42 22.45 1.46 -5.65
N THR A 43 23.34 2.22 -6.28
CA THR A 43 24.76 1.89 -6.35
C THR A 43 25.55 2.98 -5.64
N LEU A 44 26.24 2.57 -4.56
CA LEU A 44 27.33 3.34 -3.96
C LEU A 44 28.27 3.83 -5.07
N THR A 45 28.71 5.09 -5.00
CA THR A 45 29.82 5.56 -5.84
C THR A 45 31.08 4.75 -5.54
N ASP A 46 32.05 4.71 -6.45
CA ASP A 46 33.25 3.88 -6.24
C ASP A 46 34.07 4.34 -5.03
N ALA A 47 34.05 5.64 -4.70
CA ALA A 47 34.61 6.18 -3.46
C ALA A 47 33.86 5.71 -2.20
N GLU A 48 32.52 5.64 -2.25
CA GLU A 48 31.72 5.12 -1.14
C GLU A 48 31.86 3.60 -1.00
N LYS A 49 32.04 2.87 -2.11
CA LYS A 49 32.39 1.44 -2.08
C LYS A 49 33.75 1.22 -1.43
N GLU A 50 34.77 2.01 -1.78
CA GLU A 50 36.09 1.92 -1.13
C GLU A 50 36.03 2.24 0.37
N ALA A 51 35.25 3.25 0.77
CA ALA A 51 35.06 3.58 2.19
C ALA A 51 34.39 2.42 2.96
N VAL A 52 33.34 1.82 2.40
CA VAL A 52 32.70 0.64 3.00
C VAL A 52 33.66 -0.55 3.03
N LEU A 53 34.40 -0.81 1.96
CA LEU A 53 35.42 -1.86 1.87
C LEU A 53 36.53 -1.72 2.92
N SER A 54 37.00 -0.51 3.19
CA SER A 54 38.04 -0.27 4.21
C SER A 54 37.56 -0.58 5.63
N VAL A 55 36.27 -0.42 5.91
CA VAL A 55 35.70 -0.71 7.23
C VAL A 55 35.34 -2.19 7.37
N LEU A 56 35.01 -2.86 6.26
CA LEU A 56 34.75 -4.31 6.25
C LEU A 56 35.93 -5.15 6.72
N THR A 57 37.18 -4.71 6.49
CA THR A 57 38.38 -5.40 7.02
C THR A 57 38.57 -5.27 8.52
N GLU A 58 37.86 -4.34 9.16
CA GLU A 58 37.90 -4.09 10.61
C GLU A 58 36.70 -4.71 11.35
N LEU A 59 35.71 -5.24 10.61
CA LEU A 59 34.53 -5.89 11.18
C LEU A 59 34.86 -7.32 11.61
N ASN A 60 34.45 -7.69 12.82
CA ASN A 60 34.56 -9.05 13.30
C ASN A 60 33.35 -9.84 12.77
N LEU A 61 33.47 -10.44 11.58
CA LEU A 61 32.38 -11.12 10.88
C LEU A 61 32.47 -12.63 11.01
N GLY A 62 31.32 -13.30 11.17
CA GLY A 62 31.25 -14.75 11.09
C GLY A 62 31.49 -15.25 9.65
N PRO A 63 31.90 -16.52 9.44
CA PRO A 63 32.28 -17.04 8.12
C PRO A 63 31.19 -16.89 7.04
N ARG A 64 29.92 -17.00 7.42
CA ARG A 64 28.77 -16.85 6.52
C ARG A 64 28.47 -15.39 6.14
N GLU A 65 28.84 -14.46 7.00
CA GLU A 65 28.62 -13.02 6.80
C GLU A 65 29.69 -12.47 5.86
N VAL A 66 30.94 -12.94 6.00
CA VAL A 66 32.03 -12.69 5.05
C VAL A 66 31.62 -13.15 3.64
N GLU A 67 31.12 -14.38 3.47
CA GLU A 67 30.71 -14.90 2.15
C GLU A 67 29.58 -14.07 1.49
N ARG A 68 28.64 -13.56 2.30
CA ARG A 68 27.55 -12.69 1.81
C ARG A 68 28.07 -11.32 1.36
N VAL A 69 28.97 -10.73 2.14
CA VAL A 69 29.59 -9.45 1.82
C VAL A 69 30.43 -9.57 0.55
N GLU A 70 31.24 -10.63 0.41
CA GLU A 70 32.01 -10.89 -0.80
C GLU A 70 31.13 -11.06 -2.06
N LYS A 71 29.95 -11.69 -1.94
CA LYS A 71 28.99 -11.81 -3.05
C LYS A 71 28.37 -10.48 -3.46
N LEU A 72 28.10 -9.60 -2.50
CA LEU A 72 27.55 -8.26 -2.75
C LEU A 72 28.55 -7.32 -3.43
N LEU A 73 29.85 -7.56 -3.25
CA LEU A 73 30.93 -6.69 -3.74
C LEU A 73 31.54 -7.14 -5.07
N ARG A 74 31.12 -8.28 -5.63
CA ARG A 74 31.59 -8.68 -6.97
C ARG A 74 31.01 -7.73 -8.03
N PRO A 75 31.85 -7.16 -8.91
CA PRO A 75 31.32 -6.38 -10.03
C PRO A 75 30.50 -7.29 -10.95
N ALA A 76 29.36 -6.79 -11.42
CA ALA A 76 28.51 -7.49 -12.36
C ALA A 76 29.30 -7.75 -13.64
N VAL A 77 29.66 -9.01 -13.88
CA VAL A 77 30.31 -9.41 -15.13
C VAL A 77 29.26 -9.35 -16.22
N SER A 78 29.36 -8.33 -17.07
CA SER A 78 28.68 -8.24 -18.36
C SER A 78 29.16 -9.40 -19.24
N ASN A 79 28.34 -10.43 -19.39
CA ASN A 79 28.27 -11.33 -20.55
C ASN A 79 27.19 -12.38 -20.31
N HIS A 80 25.95 -12.05 -20.66
CA HIS A 80 24.93 -13.03 -20.99
C HIS A 80 24.38 -12.65 -22.38
N PRO A 81 24.36 -13.55 -23.38
CA PRO A 81 24.09 -13.17 -24.78
C PRO A 81 22.65 -12.73 -25.10
N ASP A 82 21.72 -12.77 -24.15
CA ASP A 82 20.28 -12.64 -24.44
C ASP A 82 19.57 -11.46 -23.74
N MET A 83 20.29 -10.37 -23.40
CA MET A 83 19.63 -9.12 -23.03
C MET A 83 19.47 -8.21 -24.25
N VAL A 84 18.27 -8.20 -24.81
CA VAL A 84 17.83 -7.21 -25.80
C VAL A 84 17.63 -5.89 -25.07
N ASP A 85 18.38 -4.87 -25.48
CA ASP A 85 18.24 -3.50 -24.99
C ASP A 85 16.95 -2.89 -25.55
N ILE A 86 15.93 -2.81 -24.71
CA ILE A 86 14.55 -2.43 -25.07
C ILE A 86 14.44 -0.92 -25.40
N LEU A 87 15.55 -0.16 -25.33
CA LEU A 87 15.59 1.28 -25.61
C LEU A 87 16.22 1.63 -26.96
N ASP A 88 16.68 0.66 -27.76
CA ASP A 88 17.18 0.91 -29.12
C ASP A 88 16.10 0.64 -30.20
N PRO A 89 15.52 1.68 -30.83
CA PRO A 89 14.49 1.53 -31.86
C PRO A 89 14.97 0.84 -33.16
N ALA A 90 16.27 0.55 -33.31
CA ALA A 90 16.80 -0.18 -34.47
C ALA A 90 16.62 -1.71 -34.41
N THR A 91 16.22 -2.28 -33.26
CA THR A 91 16.20 -3.74 -33.03
C THR A 91 14.82 -4.39 -33.13
N TRP A 92 13.75 -3.62 -33.37
CA TRP A 92 12.39 -4.17 -33.44
C TRP A 92 12.01 -4.58 -34.87
N GLN A 93 11.96 -5.90 -35.12
CA GLN A 93 11.24 -6.47 -36.27
C GLN A 93 10.17 -7.45 -35.77
N PRO A 94 8.95 -7.40 -36.33
CA PRO A 94 7.88 -8.31 -35.91
C PRO A 94 8.06 -9.64 -36.64
N ASN A 95 8.32 -10.73 -35.90
CA ASN A 95 8.22 -12.06 -36.48
C ASN A 95 6.93 -12.77 -36.05
N ALA A 96 6.20 -13.15 -37.09
CA ALA A 96 5.13 -14.13 -37.08
C ALA A 96 5.71 -15.56 -37.10
N GLN A 97 4.86 -16.51 -36.67
CA GLN A 97 4.88 -17.97 -36.91
C GLN A 97 5.52 -18.94 -35.89
N ASP A 98 4.84 -20.10 -35.86
CA ASP A 98 5.06 -21.42 -35.22
C ASP A 98 4.72 -21.54 -33.72
N ASP A 99 3.66 -22.23 -33.27
CA ASP A 99 2.96 -23.49 -33.61
C ASP A 99 3.62 -24.79 -33.07
N SER A 100 2.77 -25.57 -32.38
CA SER A 100 2.91 -26.97 -31.92
C SER A 100 4.00 -27.37 -30.91
N SER A 101 3.59 -27.88 -29.73
CA SER A 101 3.53 -29.33 -29.43
C SER A 101 3.33 -29.60 -27.93
N GLU A 102 2.56 -30.65 -27.66
CA GLU A 102 2.18 -31.23 -26.37
C GLU A 102 3.37 -31.62 -25.47
N ASP A 103 3.18 -31.56 -24.15
CA ASP A 103 3.47 -32.70 -23.27
C ASP A 103 2.81 -32.51 -21.88
N THR A 104 1.88 -33.40 -21.60
CA THR A 104 1.24 -33.67 -20.30
C THR A 104 2.18 -34.44 -19.38
N GLU A 105 2.35 -34.02 -18.12
CA GLU A 105 2.64 -34.96 -17.04
C GLU A 105 2.11 -34.50 -15.65
N LEU A 106 1.72 -35.51 -14.86
CA LEU A 106 0.91 -35.49 -13.65
C LEU A 106 1.47 -34.64 -12.49
N ILE A 107 0.60 -33.85 -11.84
CA ILE A 107 0.84 -33.29 -10.49
C ILE A 107 0.13 -34.18 -9.46
N THR A 108 0.92 -34.90 -8.66
CA THR A 108 0.46 -35.51 -7.40
C THR A 108 0.73 -34.56 -6.23
N ASN A 109 -0.23 -34.51 -5.32
CA ASN A 109 -0.23 -33.75 -4.06
C ASN A 109 1.05 -33.94 -3.23
N THR A 110 1.62 -32.83 -2.74
CA THR A 110 2.18 -32.73 -1.38
C THR A 110 2.36 -31.26 -0.99
N ALA A 111 1.70 -30.85 0.10
CA ALA A 111 1.86 -29.53 0.71
C ALA A 111 3.20 -29.42 1.46
N PRO A 112 3.86 -28.25 1.50
CA PRO A 112 4.83 -27.94 2.52
C PRO A 112 4.27 -26.94 3.55
N SER A 113 4.37 -27.35 4.80
CA SER A 113 4.23 -26.58 6.02
C SER A 113 5.21 -25.40 6.07
N ILE A 114 4.69 -24.19 6.30
CA ILE A 114 5.51 -23.00 6.55
C ILE A 114 5.67 -22.83 8.06
N VAL A 115 6.92 -22.94 8.50
CA VAL A 115 7.40 -22.69 9.86
C VAL A 115 7.29 -21.19 10.16
N ALA A 116 6.44 -20.83 11.11
CA ALA A 116 6.37 -19.48 11.65
C ALA A 116 7.63 -19.17 12.46
N ASN A 117 8.37 -18.14 12.05
CA ASN A 117 9.56 -17.68 12.74
C ASN A 117 9.13 -16.84 13.97
N LYS A 118 9.05 -17.49 15.14
CA LYS A 118 8.99 -16.82 16.45
C LYS A 118 10.39 -16.32 16.80
N SER A 119 10.59 -15.01 16.94
CA SER A 119 11.50 -14.40 17.93
C SER A 119 11.59 -12.87 17.80
N LEU A 120 10.72 -12.17 18.52
CA LEU A 120 11.11 -10.95 19.23
C LEU A 120 10.92 -11.26 20.72
N LEU A 121 12.00 -11.19 21.49
CA LEU A 121 12.01 -11.46 22.93
C LEU A 121 11.36 -10.27 23.68
N PRO A 122 10.61 -10.52 24.78
CA PRO A 122 9.95 -9.49 25.56
C PRO A 122 10.89 -8.83 26.59
N CYS A 123 10.62 -7.57 26.93
CA CYS A 123 11.17 -6.92 28.12
C CYS A 123 10.67 -7.63 29.40
N PRO A 124 11.49 -7.76 30.47
CA PRO A 124 11.06 -8.42 31.69
C PRO A 124 10.27 -7.44 32.57
N GLY A 125 8.96 -7.66 32.71
CA GLY A 125 8.12 -6.88 33.63
C GLY A 125 6.60 -6.98 33.42
N ASP A 126 6.11 -7.59 32.34
CA ASP A 126 4.67 -7.61 32.03
C ASP A 126 3.91 -8.70 32.80
N HIS A 127 3.54 -8.39 34.04
CA HIS A 127 2.18 -8.75 34.48
C HIS A 127 1.21 -7.79 33.78
N MET A 128 0.93 -8.04 32.50
CA MET A 128 -0.18 -7.38 31.81
C MET A 128 -1.45 -8.21 32.05
N ASP A 129 -2.23 -7.77 33.03
CA ASP A 129 -3.66 -8.05 33.05
C ASP A 129 -4.24 -7.77 31.66
N ALA A 130 -5.07 -8.70 31.18
CA ALA A 130 -5.73 -8.58 29.89
C ALA A 130 -6.41 -7.21 29.75
N PRO A 131 -6.33 -6.53 28.58
CA PRO A 131 -7.01 -5.27 28.39
C PRO A 131 -8.51 -5.48 28.65
N PRO A 132 -9.18 -4.56 29.36
CA PRO A 132 -10.55 -4.76 29.77
C PRO A 132 -11.45 -4.94 28.54
N ALA A 133 -12.08 -6.11 28.45
CA ALA A 133 -13.08 -6.42 27.45
C ALA A 133 -14.29 -5.49 27.65
N TRP A 134 -14.31 -4.38 26.92
CA TRP A 134 -15.42 -3.44 26.96
C TRP A 134 -16.58 -3.99 26.11
N HIS A 135 -17.77 -4.02 26.69
CA HIS A 135 -19.00 -4.56 26.08
C HIS A 135 -19.30 -3.91 24.72
N GLY A 136 -18.99 -4.61 23.62
CA GLY A 136 -19.49 -4.28 22.28
C GLY A 136 -18.44 -3.88 21.23
N ALA A 137 -17.14 -3.82 21.54
CA ALA A 137 -16.12 -3.66 20.50
C ALA A 137 -15.95 -4.99 19.73
N PRO A 138 -16.09 -5.03 18.38
CA PRO A 138 -15.89 -6.26 17.62
C PRO A 138 -14.46 -6.76 17.81
N SER A 139 -14.28 -8.00 18.27
CA SER A 139 -13.00 -8.69 18.17
C SER A 139 -12.69 -8.89 16.69
N ILE A 140 -11.54 -8.37 16.23
CA ILE A 140 -11.12 -8.51 14.83
C ILE A 140 -10.49 -9.90 14.68
N PRO A 141 -11.10 -10.82 13.91
CA PRO A 141 -10.46 -12.09 13.60
C PRO A 141 -9.29 -11.82 12.65
N SER A 142 -8.10 -12.30 12.99
CA SER A 142 -6.88 -12.18 12.16
C SER A 142 -6.86 -13.09 10.92
N ASN A 143 -8.00 -13.71 10.56
CA ASN A 143 -8.08 -14.65 9.45
C ASN A 143 -8.58 -13.96 8.17
N GLY A 144 -7.77 -14.00 7.10
CA GLY A 144 -8.12 -13.48 5.76
C GLY A 144 -9.41 -14.06 5.15
N LEU A 145 -9.91 -15.18 5.70
CA LEU A 145 -11.21 -15.77 5.37
C LEU A 145 -12.37 -14.79 5.50
N ILE A 146 -12.31 -13.81 6.42
CA ILE A 146 -13.38 -12.82 6.58
C ILE A 146 -13.51 -11.93 5.34
N THR A 147 -12.39 -11.45 4.79
CA THR A 147 -12.40 -10.59 3.59
C THR A 147 -12.78 -11.36 2.34
N GLN A 148 -12.35 -12.61 2.22
CA GLN A 148 -12.71 -13.47 1.10
C GLN A 148 -14.20 -13.82 1.13
N SER A 149 -14.73 -14.19 2.30
CA SER A 149 -16.16 -14.45 2.47
C SER A 149 -17.00 -13.20 2.19
N PHE A 150 -16.55 -12.02 2.63
CA PHE A 150 -17.23 -10.77 2.31
C PHE A 150 -17.27 -10.50 0.80
N ARG A 151 -16.14 -10.61 0.10
CA ARG A 151 -16.10 -10.47 -1.37
C ARG A 151 -17.00 -11.49 -2.07
N GLN A 152 -17.06 -12.73 -1.58
CA GLN A 152 -18.01 -13.72 -2.09
C GLN A 152 -19.47 -13.30 -1.86
N GLN A 153 -19.82 -12.74 -0.71
CA GLN A 153 -21.18 -12.23 -0.48
C GLN A 153 -21.54 -11.12 -1.47
N VAL A 154 -20.61 -10.19 -1.70
CA VAL A 154 -20.76 -9.12 -2.70
C VAL A 154 -20.97 -9.71 -4.10
N ARG A 155 -20.10 -10.63 -4.52
CA ARG A 155 -20.18 -11.32 -5.82
C ARG A 155 -21.52 -12.01 -6.05
N HIS A 156 -22.11 -12.59 -5.01
CA HIS A 156 -23.43 -13.24 -5.10
C HIS A 156 -24.61 -12.27 -4.91
N GLY A 157 -24.36 -10.96 -4.84
CA GLY A 157 -25.39 -9.94 -4.65
C GLY A 157 -26.05 -9.93 -3.26
N LEU A 158 -25.45 -10.62 -2.28
CA LEU A 158 -25.95 -10.67 -0.89
C LEU A 158 -25.64 -9.38 -0.13
N PHE A 159 -24.69 -8.59 -0.60
CA PHE A 159 -24.34 -7.29 -0.05
C PHE A 159 -24.18 -6.24 -1.15
N THR A 160 -25.00 -5.19 -1.10
CA THR A 160 -25.01 -4.07 -2.08
C THR A 160 -24.86 -2.71 -1.42
N GLY A 161 -24.61 -2.67 -0.11
CA GLY A 161 -24.52 -1.45 0.67
C GLY A 161 -23.13 -0.80 0.65
N PRO A 162 -22.97 0.33 1.36
CA PRO A 162 -21.67 0.94 1.64
C PRO A 162 -20.74 -0.01 2.42
N THR A 163 -19.46 -0.09 2.04
CA THR A 163 -18.49 -1.01 2.67
C THR A 163 -17.86 -0.46 3.95
N ASN A 164 -18.21 0.76 4.38
CA ASN A 164 -17.69 1.31 5.63
C ASN A 164 -18.00 0.36 6.80
N SER A 165 -17.05 0.22 7.70
CA SER A 165 -17.13 -0.69 8.86
C SER A 165 -17.22 -2.19 8.53
N GLN A 166 -17.19 -2.59 7.26
CA GLN A 166 -17.05 -3.99 6.87
C GLN A 166 -15.59 -4.43 6.99
N CYS A 167 -15.36 -5.66 7.47
CA CYS A 167 -14.03 -6.23 7.69
C CYS A 167 -13.07 -5.26 8.44
N PRO A 168 -13.39 -4.84 9.68
CA PRO A 168 -12.58 -3.88 10.41
C PRO A 168 -11.13 -4.36 10.56
N GLY A 169 -10.17 -3.44 10.42
CA GLY A 169 -8.74 -3.74 10.48
C GLY A 169 -8.10 -4.19 9.17
N PHE A 170 -8.89 -4.34 8.09
CA PHE A 170 -8.38 -4.63 6.75
C PHE A 170 -8.36 -3.37 5.87
N LEU A 171 -7.37 -3.29 4.98
CA LEU A 171 -7.27 -2.24 3.97
C LEU A 171 -8.47 -2.32 3.02
N GLN A 172 -9.17 -1.21 2.85
CA GLN A 172 -10.14 -1.03 1.76
C GLN A 172 -9.52 -0.18 0.67
N CYS A 173 -9.88 -0.47 -0.58
CA CYS A 173 -9.38 0.25 -1.75
C CYS A 173 -10.55 0.81 -2.58
N ASN A 174 -10.31 1.98 -3.16
CA ASN A 174 -11.03 2.48 -4.32
C ASN A 174 -10.51 1.78 -5.59
N LEU A 175 -11.36 1.66 -6.60
CA LEU A 175 -11.03 1.02 -7.87
C LEU A 175 -11.17 2.02 -9.02
N VAL A 176 -10.14 2.10 -9.86
CA VAL A 176 -10.18 2.79 -11.15
C VAL A 176 -9.73 1.81 -12.23
N VAL A 177 -10.49 1.71 -13.32
CA VAL A 177 -10.16 0.84 -14.45
C VAL A 177 -10.14 1.69 -15.71
N LEU A 178 -9.00 1.70 -16.39
CA LEU A 178 -8.81 2.49 -17.61
C LEU A 178 -8.37 1.57 -18.74
N PRO A 179 -8.79 1.83 -20.00
CA PRO A 179 -8.19 1.15 -21.15
C PRO A 179 -6.68 1.35 -21.16
N GLU A 180 -5.95 0.33 -21.63
CA GLU A 180 -4.52 0.45 -21.88
C GLU A 180 -4.26 1.61 -22.85
N GLY A 181 -3.22 2.40 -22.56
CA GLY A 181 -2.82 3.51 -23.40
C GLY A 181 -2.46 4.77 -22.60
N PRO A 182 -2.46 5.95 -23.25
CA PRO A 182 -1.98 7.19 -22.66
C PRO A 182 -2.69 7.57 -21.35
N HIS A 183 -4.01 7.36 -21.25
CA HIS A 183 -4.76 7.71 -20.05
C HIS A 183 -4.39 6.85 -18.83
N ALA A 184 -4.13 5.55 -19.02
CA ALA A 184 -3.68 4.69 -17.93
C ALA A 184 -2.26 5.06 -17.46
N PHE A 185 -1.36 5.42 -18.40
CA PHE A 185 -0.02 5.91 -18.07
C PHE A 185 -0.08 7.25 -17.34
N ASP A 186 -0.86 8.21 -17.85
CA ASP A 186 -1.06 9.51 -17.22
C ASP A 186 -1.62 9.34 -15.80
N PHE A 187 -2.55 8.40 -15.61
CA PHE A 187 -3.11 8.08 -14.30
C PHE A 187 -2.08 7.49 -13.34
N LEU A 188 -1.27 6.54 -13.79
CA LEU A 188 -0.17 5.99 -13.00
C LEU A 188 0.81 7.09 -12.55
N LEU A 189 1.21 7.96 -13.49
CA LEU A 189 2.09 9.09 -13.20
C LEU A 189 1.41 10.13 -12.28
N PHE A 190 0.11 10.36 -12.44
CA PHE A 190 -0.66 11.23 -11.56
C PHE A 190 -0.66 10.69 -10.13
N CYS A 191 -0.91 9.40 -9.94
CA CYS A 191 -0.84 8.74 -8.64
C CYS A 191 0.56 8.85 -8.02
N GLN A 192 1.62 8.59 -8.79
CA GLN A 192 3.00 8.72 -8.35
C GLN A 192 3.34 10.14 -7.88
N ARG A 193 2.84 11.16 -8.57
CA ARG A 193 3.08 12.59 -8.23
C ARG A 193 2.23 13.07 -7.07
N ASN A 194 1.09 12.42 -6.79
CA ASN A 194 0.08 12.85 -5.83
C ASN A 194 -0.25 11.76 -4.80
N LYS A 195 0.78 11.08 -4.25
CA LYS A 195 0.65 9.91 -3.36
C LYS A 195 -0.35 10.08 -2.21
N LYS A 196 -0.48 11.29 -1.65
CA LYS A 196 -1.44 11.55 -0.56
C LYS A 196 -2.89 11.47 -1.04
N ALA A 197 -3.21 12.06 -2.19
CA ALA A 197 -4.56 12.04 -2.77
C ALA A 197 -4.89 10.72 -3.47
N CYS A 198 -3.86 10.10 -4.06
CA CYS A 198 -3.97 8.87 -4.83
C CYS A 198 -2.94 7.85 -4.34
N PRO A 199 -3.08 7.31 -3.11
CA PRO A 199 -2.17 6.31 -2.58
C PRO A 199 -2.34 5.01 -3.35
N LEU A 200 -1.48 4.79 -4.34
CA LEU A 200 -1.55 3.61 -5.20
C LEU A 200 -1.10 2.37 -4.43
N ILE A 201 -1.99 1.39 -4.32
CA ILE A 201 -1.78 0.14 -3.58
C ILE A 201 -1.26 -0.94 -4.52
N GLU A 202 -1.95 -1.14 -5.63
CA GLU A 202 -1.61 -2.16 -6.61
C GLU A 202 -2.11 -1.75 -7.99
N VAL A 203 -1.36 -2.16 -9.01
CA VAL A 203 -1.74 -2.06 -10.42
C VAL A 203 -1.81 -3.48 -10.94
N CYS A 204 -2.94 -3.88 -11.51
CA CYS A 204 -3.07 -5.20 -12.13
C CYS A 204 -2.43 -5.18 -13.53
N ASP A 205 -1.96 -6.35 -13.97
CA ASP A 205 -1.45 -6.53 -15.33
C ASP A 205 -2.52 -6.20 -16.38
N VAL A 206 -2.10 -5.82 -17.58
CA VAL A 206 -3.01 -5.46 -18.68
C VAL A 206 -3.98 -6.62 -18.97
N GLY A 207 -5.27 -6.32 -18.91
CA GLY A 207 -6.37 -7.26 -19.13
C GLY A 207 -6.70 -8.15 -17.93
N SER A 208 -5.93 -8.11 -16.85
CA SER A 208 -6.20 -8.90 -15.65
C SER A 208 -7.12 -8.14 -14.68
N PRO A 209 -8.30 -8.69 -14.33
CA PRO A 209 -9.13 -8.16 -13.25
C PRO A 209 -8.72 -8.72 -11.87
N HIS A 210 -7.61 -9.45 -11.78
CA HIS A 210 -7.22 -10.16 -10.56
C HIS A 210 -5.98 -9.51 -9.93
N PRO A 211 -6.08 -8.94 -8.72
CA PRO A 211 -4.91 -8.47 -7.98
C PRO A 211 -4.10 -9.66 -7.44
N HIS A 212 -2.79 -9.54 -7.52
CA HIS A 212 -1.82 -10.54 -7.06
C HIS A 212 -1.42 -10.32 -5.60
N GLY A 213 -1.27 -9.07 -5.18
CA GLY A 213 -0.70 -8.70 -3.89
C GLY A 213 -1.75 -8.62 -2.77
N VAL A 214 -2.74 -7.73 -2.94
CA VAL A 214 -3.58 -7.30 -1.81
C VAL A 214 -4.83 -8.13 -1.58
N ALA A 215 -5.29 -8.87 -2.60
CA ALA A 215 -6.53 -9.65 -2.50
C ALA A 215 -6.50 -10.89 -3.40
N ARG A 216 -5.59 -11.84 -3.12
CA ARG A 216 -5.46 -13.08 -3.90
C ARG A 216 -6.81 -13.80 -4.05
N GLY A 217 -7.17 -14.12 -5.29
CA GLY A 217 -8.43 -14.78 -5.65
C GLY A 217 -9.65 -13.85 -5.74
N ALA A 218 -9.47 -12.54 -5.56
CA ALA A 218 -10.50 -11.55 -5.87
C ALA A 218 -10.68 -11.39 -7.38
N ASP A 219 -11.91 -11.09 -7.79
CA ASP A 219 -12.24 -10.67 -9.14
C ASP A 219 -12.84 -9.27 -9.09
N LEU A 220 -12.08 -8.28 -9.55
CA LEU A 220 -12.47 -6.87 -9.47
C LEU A 220 -13.67 -6.49 -10.34
N ARG A 221 -14.19 -7.43 -11.16
CA ARG A 221 -15.41 -7.20 -11.94
C ARG A 221 -16.68 -7.39 -11.13
N THR A 222 -16.61 -8.16 -10.04
CA THR A 222 -17.78 -8.61 -9.28
C THR A 222 -17.67 -8.44 -7.76
N ASP A 223 -16.46 -8.22 -7.23
CA ASP A 223 -16.21 -8.18 -5.79
C ASP A 223 -16.41 -6.80 -5.13
N VAL A 224 -16.80 -5.79 -5.90
CA VAL A 224 -17.19 -4.44 -5.39
C VAL A 224 -18.72 -4.31 -5.43
N PRO A 225 -19.39 -3.81 -4.36
CA PRO A 225 -20.85 -3.80 -4.29
C PRO A 225 -21.55 -2.97 -5.38
N LYS A 226 -20.84 -1.97 -5.91
CA LYS A 226 -21.38 -1.03 -6.90
C LYS A 226 -20.24 -0.40 -7.69
N TYR A 227 -20.40 -0.36 -9.00
CA TYR A 227 -19.48 0.29 -9.93
C TYR A 227 -20.17 1.48 -10.59
N ALA A 228 -19.38 2.51 -10.87
CA ALA A 228 -19.79 3.67 -11.64
C ALA A 228 -19.06 3.65 -13.00
N ILE A 229 -19.81 3.58 -14.09
CA ILE A 229 -19.26 3.56 -15.45
C ILE A 229 -19.29 4.98 -16.01
N TYR A 230 -18.11 5.46 -16.43
CA TYR A 230 -17.95 6.79 -17.01
C TYR A 230 -17.65 6.70 -18.51
N ARG A 231 -18.27 7.59 -19.30
CA ARG A 231 -17.96 7.80 -20.72
C ARG A 231 -17.80 9.28 -20.99
N ASN A 232 -16.69 9.67 -21.60
CA ASN A 232 -16.38 11.07 -21.94
C ASN A 232 -16.53 12.01 -20.72
N GLY A 233 -16.02 11.60 -19.55
CA GLY A 233 -16.07 12.37 -18.30
C GLY A 233 -17.47 12.47 -17.66
N LYS A 234 -18.46 11.71 -18.12
CA LYS A 234 -19.82 11.71 -17.57
C LYS A 234 -20.20 10.33 -17.04
N LEU A 235 -20.86 10.30 -15.89
CA LEU A 235 -21.47 9.09 -15.35
C LEU A 235 -22.56 8.61 -16.31
N GLU A 236 -22.37 7.42 -16.88
CA GLU A 236 -23.32 6.79 -17.78
C GLU A 236 -24.35 5.99 -16.99
N LYS A 237 -23.88 5.12 -16.09
CA LYS A 237 -24.71 4.28 -15.24
C LYS A 237 -23.93 3.69 -14.08
N GLU A 238 -24.68 3.13 -13.14
CA GLU A 238 -24.14 2.34 -12.05
C GLU A 238 -24.67 0.91 -12.10
N VAL A 239 -23.81 -0.05 -11.84
CA VAL A 239 -24.12 -1.49 -11.94
C VAL A 239 -23.46 -2.27 -10.80
N PRO A 240 -24.03 -3.40 -10.35
CA PRO A 240 -23.41 -4.25 -9.33
C PRO A 240 -22.32 -5.17 -9.90
N ASP A 241 -22.24 -5.30 -11.22
CA ASP A 241 -21.32 -6.19 -11.94
C ASP A 241 -20.86 -5.49 -13.23
N VAL A 242 -19.55 -5.51 -13.50
CA VAL A 242 -18.94 -4.89 -14.69
C VAL A 242 -18.31 -5.90 -15.66
N THR A 243 -18.58 -7.19 -15.52
CA THR A 243 -18.02 -8.26 -16.38
C THR A 243 -18.24 -7.95 -17.86
N ASP A 244 -19.45 -7.53 -18.24
CA ASP A 244 -19.80 -7.18 -19.62
C ASP A 244 -19.29 -5.80 -20.06
N PHE A 245 -18.81 -4.98 -19.13
CA PHE A 245 -18.32 -3.62 -19.37
C PHE A 245 -16.80 -3.50 -19.27
N TRP A 246 -16.13 -4.54 -18.78
CA TRP A 246 -14.70 -4.56 -18.53
C TRP A 246 -13.92 -4.59 -19.85
N PRO A 247 -13.11 -3.57 -20.17
CA PRO A 247 -12.38 -3.57 -21.43
C PRO A 247 -11.34 -4.70 -21.46
N GLU A 248 -11.25 -5.42 -22.57
CA GLU A 248 -10.31 -6.56 -22.74
C GLU A 248 -8.86 -6.17 -22.43
N ARG A 249 -8.43 -5.00 -22.93
CA ARG A 249 -7.11 -4.42 -22.66
C ARG A 249 -7.29 -3.21 -21.75
N SER A 250 -7.44 -3.48 -20.46
CA SER A 250 -7.54 -2.44 -19.41
C SER A 250 -6.54 -2.67 -18.31
N ILE A 251 -6.28 -1.63 -17.53
CA ILE A 251 -5.42 -1.66 -16.35
C ILE A 251 -6.30 -1.25 -15.16
N ALA A 252 -6.32 -2.09 -14.14
CA ALA A 252 -7.00 -1.80 -12.88
C ALA A 252 -6.02 -1.25 -11.84
N PHE A 253 -6.40 -0.14 -11.22
CA PHE A 253 -5.66 0.56 -10.19
C PHE A 253 -6.44 0.47 -8.88
N LEU A 254 -5.82 -0.13 -7.87
CA LEU A 254 -6.32 -0.13 -6.49
C LEU A 254 -5.67 1.02 -5.75
N ILE A 255 -6.50 1.90 -5.20
CA ILE A 255 -6.08 3.12 -4.52
C ILE A 255 -6.56 3.05 -3.09
N GLY A 256 -5.72 3.40 -2.12
CA GLY A 256 -6.09 3.38 -0.71
C GLY A 256 -7.36 4.17 -0.43
N CYS A 257 -8.14 3.68 0.53
CA CYS A 257 -9.38 4.32 0.96
C CYS A 257 -9.28 4.81 2.40
N SER A 258 -9.86 5.97 2.67
CA SER A 258 -9.98 6.57 4.00
C SER A 258 -10.71 5.67 5.01
N PHE A 259 -11.58 4.77 4.56
CA PHE A 259 -12.29 3.81 5.44
C PHE A 259 -11.32 2.90 6.22
N THR A 260 -10.11 2.70 5.72
CA THR A 260 -9.06 1.96 6.44
C THR A 260 -8.67 2.65 7.74
N CYS A 261 -8.54 3.99 7.71
CA CYS A 261 -8.22 4.78 8.90
C CYS A 261 -9.40 4.87 9.87
N ASP A 262 -10.64 4.80 9.37
CA ASP A 262 -11.84 4.95 10.20
C ASP A 262 -11.89 3.89 11.32
N GLY A 263 -11.50 2.65 11.03
CA GLY A 263 -11.39 1.60 12.04
C GLY A 263 -10.33 1.87 13.10
N ALA A 264 -9.17 2.39 12.70
CA ALA A 264 -8.07 2.73 13.62
C ALA A 264 -8.46 3.92 14.52
N LEU A 265 -9.14 4.93 13.97
CA LEU A 265 -9.68 6.06 14.73
C LEU A 265 -10.70 5.60 15.77
N GLN A 266 -11.62 4.71 15.38
CA GLN A 266 -12.60 4.14 16.31
C GLN A 266 -11.94 3.34 17.43
N GLN A 267 -10.91 2.53 17.15
CA GLN A 267 -10.12 1.82 18.17
C GLN A 267 -9.38 2.77 19.10
N ALA A 268 -8.91 3.89 18.58
CA ALA A 268 -8.34 4.98 19.36
C ALA A 268 -9.39 5.76 20.17
N GLY A 269 -10.67 5.38 20.15
CA GLY A 269 -11.74 6.05 20.88
C GLY A 269 -12.23 7.33 20.23
N ILE A 270 -11.79 7.61 18.99
CA ILE A 270 -12.21 8.78 18.21
C ILE A 270 -13.48 8.41 17.47
N ARG A 271 -14.58 9.10 17.79
CA ARG A 271 -15.88 8.85 17.18
C ARG A 271 -15.98 9.56 15.84
N LEU A 272 -16.64 8.92 14.89
CA LEU A 272 -16.84 9.45 13.54
C LEU A 272 -18.29 9.91 13.38
N ARG A 273 -18.50 11.22 13.26
CA ARG A 273 -19.84 11.84 13.18
C ARG A 273 -20.69 11.29 12.02
N SER A 274 -20.09 11.07 10.85
CA SER A 274 -20.79 10.50 9.69
C SER A 274 -21.35 9.11 10.00
N ALA A 275 -20.57 8.26 10.69
CA ALA A 275 -21.04 6.96 11.15
C ALA A 275 -22.14 7.07 12.22
N GLU A 276 -22.00 7.99 13.19
CA GLU A 276 -23.05 8.24 14.20
C GLU A 276 -24.37 8.72 13.58
N GLN A 277 -24.31 9.47 12.49
CA GLN A 277 -25.47 10.01 11.78
C GLN A 277 -25.95 9.12 10.62
N ASN A 278 -25.30 7.97 10.37
CA ASN A 278 -25.55 7.10 9.23
C ASN A 278 -25.56 7.85 7.88
N LYS A 279 -24.55 8.70 7.69
CA LYS A 279 -24.35 9.55 6.51
C LYS A 279 -23.06 9.21 5.78
N ASN A 280 -23.04 9.44 4.48
CA ASN A 280 -21.79 9.44 3.73
C ASN A 280 -20.92 10.63 4.14
N VAL A 281 -19.61 10.39 4.29
CA VAL A 281 -18.66 11.43 4.71
C VAL A 281 -18.71 12.63 3.76
N PRO A 282 -18.77 13.88 4.26
CA PRO A 282 -18.77 15.04 3.40
C PRO A 282 -17.38 15.22 2.79
N MET A 283 -17.36 15.50 1.49
CA MET A 283 -16.15 15.69 0.72
C MET A 283 -16.24 17.00 -0.07
N TYR A 284 -15.11 17.69 -0.16
CA TYR A 284 -15.02 19.04 -0.70
C TYR A 284 -13.87 19.14 -1.68
N LYS A 285 -14.11 19.86 -2.76
CA LYS A 285 -13.10 20.32 -3.69
C LYS A 285 -12.35 21.49 -3.06
N THR A 286 -11.04 21.36 -2.93
CA THR A 286 -10.20 22.42 -2.36
C THR A 286 -9.73 23.41 -3.43
N ASN A 287 -9.04 24.47 -3.01
CA ASN A 287 -8.26 25.34 -3.89
C ASN A 287 -6.83 24.81 -4.14
N LEU A 288 -6.43 23.67 -3.55
CA LEU A 288 -5.09 23.09 -3.66
C LEU A 288 -4.92 22.30 -4.96
N ASP A 289 -3.93 22.65 -5.78
CA ASP A 289 -3.64 21.93 -7.03
C ASP A 289 -2.94 20.60 -6.78
N CYS A 290 -3.39 19.56 -7.47
CA CYS A 290 -2.59 18.37 -7.67
C CYS A 290 -1.49 18.65 -8.70
N ARG A 291 -0.35 17.98 -8.55
CA ARG A 291 0.72 18.00 -9.55
C ARG A 291 0.21 17.33 -10.82
N PRO A 292 0.14 18.02 -11.97
CA PRO A 292 -0.46 17.45 -13.19
C PRO A 292 0.39 16.30 -13.73
N ALA A 293 -0.22 15.42 -14.53
CA ALA A 293 0.45 14.35 -15.27
C ALA A 293 -0.28 14.14 -16.60
N GLY A 294 0.40 14.43 -17.71
CA GLY A 294 -0.18 14.39 -19.05
C GLY A 294 -1.50 15.15 -19.16
N SER A 295 -2.57 14.47 -19.55
CA SER A 295 -3.91 15.05 -19.66
C SER A 295 -4.54 15.38 -18.31
N LEU A 296 -4.10 14.74 -17.23
CA LEU A 296 -4.73 14.84 -15.90
C LEU A 296 -4.24 16.05 -15.13
N ARG A 297 -5.19 16.86 -14.66
CA ARG A 297 -4.98 18.05 -13.83
C ARG A 297 -6.26 18.37 -13.06
N GLY A 298 -6.11 18.88 -11.85
CA GLY A 298 -7.25 19.29 -11.04
C GLY A 298 -6.87 19.60 -9.61
N LYS A 299 -7.90 19.85 -8.81
CA LYS A 299 -7.77 20.19 -7.40
C LYS A 299 -7.87 18.95 -6.54
N MET A 300 -7.17 18.93 -5.41
CA MET A 300 -7.32 17.88 -4.41
C MET A 300 -8.73 17.92 -3.83
N VAL A 301 -9.35 16.74 -3.71
CA VAL A 301 -10.60 16.56 -2.96
C VAL A 301 -10.25 16.04 -1.58
N VAL A 302 -10.90 16.61 -0.56
CA VAL A 302 -10.71 16.21 0.84
C VAL A 302 -12.01 15.71 1.45
N SER A 303 -11.94 14.72 2.32
CA SER A 303 -13.04 14.36 3.22
C SER A 303 -12.87 15.09 4.55
N MET A 304 -13.98 15.56 5.13
CA MET A 304 -13.96 16.24 6.43
C MET A 304 -14.54 15.35 7.52
N LYS A 305 -13.85 15.32 8.67
CA LYS A 305 -14.33 14.69 9.90
C LYS A 305 -14.29 15.73 11.03
N PRO A 306 -15.39 15.99 11.74
CA PRO A 306 -15.33 16.78 12.97
C PRO A 306 -14.74 15.92 14.09
N ILE A 307 -13.68 16.44 14.72
CA ILE A 307 -12.91 15.73 15.75
C ILE A 307 -12.89 16.60 17.00
N LYS A 308 -13.14 16.03 18.18
CA LYS A 308 -13.04 16.78 19.43
C LYS A 308 -11.68 17.46 19.55
N ALA A 309 -11.65 18.71 19.99
CA ALA A 309 -10.43 19.52 20.03
C ALA A 309 -9.26 18.83 20.76
N LEU A 310 -9.56 18.09 21.84
CA LEU A 310 -8.56 17.35 22.63
C LEU A 310 -8.06 16.06 21.94
N ASP A 311 -8.81 15.53 20.98
CA ASP A 311 -8.47 14.31 20.25
C ASP A 311 -7.73 14.58 18.93
N VAL A 312 -7.61 15.84 18.50
CA VAL A 312 -6.98 16.22 17.21
C VAL A 312 -5.54 15.70 17.12
N ALA A 313 -4.73 15.84 18.17
CA ALA A 313 -3.34 15.35 18.15
C ALA A 313 -3.28 13.82 17.99
N LYS A 314 -4.20 13.11 18.66
CA LYS A 314 -4.33 11.66 18.57
C LYS A 314 -4.82 11.20 17.20
N GLU A 315 -5.78 11.93 16.62
CA GLU A 315 -6.25 11.70 15.26
C GLU A 315 -5.07 11.77 14.28
N VAL A 316 -4.29 12.84 14.34
CA VAL A 316 -3.12 13.07 13.47
C VAL A 316 -2.10 11.94 13.64
N GLU A 317 -1.79 11.55 14.88
CA GLU A 317 -0.86 10.46 15.18
C GLU A 317 -1.33 9.13 14.58
N VAL A 318 -2.61 8.80 14.76
CA VAL A 318 -3.20 7.55 14.26
C VAL A 318 -3.21 7.55 12.74
N THR A 319 -3.73 8.58 12.08
CA THR A 319 -3.87 8.59 10.61
C THR A 319 -2.53 8.69 9.90
N SER A 320 -1.53 9.34 10.50
CA SER A 320 -0.18 9.43 9.92
C SER A 320 0.53 8.08 9.78
N GLN A 321 0.11 7.05 10.52
CA GLN A 321 0.65 5.69 10.42
C GLN A 321 0.16 4.94 9.17
N PHE A 322 -0.82 5.49 8.44
CA PHE A 322 -1.43 4.86 7.27
C PHE A 322 -1.22 5.72 6.00
N PRO A 323 0.03 5.93 5.53
CA PRO A 323 0.28 6.70 4.30
C PRO A 323 -0.40 6.08 3.07
N GLN A 324 -0.62 4.77 3.10
CA GLN A 324 -1.36 4.03 2.07
C GLN A 324 -2.87 4.25 2.12
N ALA A 325 -3.39 4.98 3.11
CA ALA A 325 -4.80 5.36 3.24
C ALA A 325 -4.94 6.87 3.46
N HIS A 326 -4.22 7.64 2.63
CA HIS A 326 -4.13 9.11 2.63
C HIS A 326 -3.30 9.75 3.75
N GLY A 327 -2.95 8.98 4.79
CA GLY A 327 -2.11 9.45 5.89
C GLY A 327 -2.74 10.56 6.73
N GLY A 328 -1.88 11.31 7.43
CA GLY A 328 -2.29 12.42 8.28
C GLY A 328 -3.05 13.51 7.52
N PRO A 329 -3.70 14.47 8.23
CA PRO A 329 -4.56 15.45 7.59
C PRO A 329 -3.82 16.39 6.62
N VAL A 330 -4.56 16.94 5.67
CA VAL A 330 -4.16 18.01 4.76
C VAL A 330 -4.35 19.38 5.43
N CYS A 331 -5.43 19.53 6.20
CA CYS A 331 -5.75 20.74 6.93
C CYS A 331 -6.47 20.39 8.23
N VAL A 332 -6.27 21.22 9.26
CA VAL A 332 -6.94 21.14 10.56
C VAL A 332 -7.49 22.52 10.89
N GLY A 333 -8.78 22.58 11.25
CA GLY A 333 -9.45 23.81 11.64
C GLY A 333 -10.03 24.58 10.46
N ASN A 334 -9.38 25.69 10.07
CA ASN A 334 -9.98 26.70 9.19
C ASN A 334 -10.26 26.17 7.76
N PRO A 335 -11.53 25.91 7.37
CA PRO A 335 -11.87 25.42 6.02
C PRO A 335 -11.48 26.40 4.90
N GLY A 336 -11.54 27.70 5.18
CA GLY A 336 -11.20 28.75 4.21
C GLY A 336 -9.73 28.71 3.78
N ALA A 337 -8.83 28.16 4.60
CA ALA A 337 -7.42 27.99 4.26
C ALA A 337 -7.20 27.06 3.06
N ILE A 338 -8.15 26.15 2.81
CA ILE A 338 -8.15 25.24 1.66
C ILE A 338 -9.29 25.53 0.68
N GLY A 339 -9.87 26.74 0.75
CA GLY A 339 -10.87 27.22 -0.19
C GLY A 339 -12.29 26.70 0.02
N ILE A 340 -12.59 26.10 1.19
CA ILE A 340 -13.94 25.65 1.52
C ILE A 340 -14.66 26.79 2.24
N ALA A 341 -15.73 27.31 1.62
CA ALA A 341 -16.49 28.45 2.14
C ALA A 341 -17.62 28.05 3.10
N ASP A 342 -18.22 26.88 2.88
CA ASP A 342 -19.38 26.39 3.61
C ASP A 342 -19.29 24.87 3.84
N LEU A 343 -19.40 24.44 5.10
CA LEU A 343 -19.39 23.02 5.49
C LEU A 343 -20.76 22.36 5.39
N ASP A 344 -21.83 23.14 5.22
CA ASP A 344 -23.19 22.59 5.04
C ASP A 344 -23.48 22.24 3.57
N SER A 345 -22.56 22.59 2.66
CA SER A 345 -22.67 22.41 1.21
C SER A 345 -21.52 21.56 0.63
N PRO A 346 -21.38 20.28 0.99
CA PRO A 346 -20.34 19.42 0.44
C PRO A 346 -20.54 19.16 -1.06
N ASP A 347 -19.44 19.06 -1.80
CA ASP A 347 -19.46 18.72 -3.23
C ASP A 347 -19.85 17.24 -3.47
N TRP A 348 -19.50 16.36 -2.51
CA TRP A 348 -19.93 14.96 -2.48
C TRP A 348 -20.25 14.50 -1.05
N GLY A 349 -21.11 13.49 -0.93
CA GLY A 349 -21.54 12.96 0.36
C GLY A 349 -22.63 13.83 1.00
N GLU A 350 -22.70 13.81 2.33
CA GLU A 350 -23.76 14.48 3.08
C GLU A 350 -23.17 15.34 4.19
N ALA A 351 -23.73 16.54 4.37
CA ALA A 351 -23.30 17.45 5.43
C ALA A 351 -23.51 16.82 6.81
N VAL A 352 -22.57 17.06 7.73
CA VAL A 352 -22.61 16.54 9.10
C VAL A 352 -22.48 17.68 10.09
N GLU A 353 -23.10 17.50 11.26
CA GLU A 353 -23.01 18.47 12.35
C GLU A 353 -21.58 18.57 12.88
N VAL A 354 -21.06 19.80 13.02
CA VAL A 354 -19.83 20.11 13.75
C VAL A 354 -20.21 20.77 15.06
N LYS A 355 -19.92 20.11 16.19
CA LYS A 355 -20.25 20.63 17.52
C LYS A 355 -19.26 21.70 17.97
N SER A 356 -19.64 22.48 18.97
CA SER A 356 -18.82 23.58 19.50
C SER A 356 -17.48 23.14 20.09
N ASP A 357 -17.35 21.88 20.51
CA ASP A 357 -16.11 21.29 21.02
C ASP A 357 -15.32 20.49 19.96
N GLU A 358 -15.76 20.54 18.70
CA GLU A 358 -15.16 19.82 17.58
C GLU A 358 -14.44 20.77 16.61
N VAL A 359 -13.38 20.25 16.00
CA VAL A 359 -12.54 20.91 15.01
C VAL A 359 -12.69 20.14 13.69
N PRO A 360 -13.01 20.79 12.57
CA PRO A 360 -13.00 20.16 11.26
C PRO A 360 -11.57 19.70 10.89
N VAL A 361 -11.41 18.42 10.58
CA VAL A 361 -10.15 17.84 10.12
C VAL A 361 -10.33 17.28 8.72
N PHE A 362 -9.44 17.67 7.81
CA PHE A 362 -9.56 17.38 6.38
C PHE A 362 -8.46 16.42 5.93
N HIS A 363 -8.83 15.28 5.36
CA HIS A 363 -7.90 14.30 4.78
C HIS A 363 -8.07 14.27 3.27
N ALA A 364 -6.99 13.99 2.54
CA ALA A 364 -7.11 13.74 1.11
C ALA A 364 -8.04 12.53 0.89
N CYS A 365 -8.77 12.54 -0.22
CA CYS A 365 -9.81 11.55 -0.50
C CYS A 365 -9.63 10.91 -1.87
N GLY A 366 -9.95 9.61 -1.95
CA GLY A 366 -10.01 8.82 -3.18
C GLY A 366 -11.02 9.28 -4.22
N VAL A 367 -11.78 10.35 -3.98
CA VAL A 367 -12.58 11.06 -5.01
C VAL A 367 -11.70 12.00 -5.87
N THR A 368 -10.50 12.37 -5.41
CA THR A 368 -9.55 13.14 -6.22
C THR A 368 -9.29 12.50 -7.61
N PRO A 369 -8.92 11.21 -7.71
CA PRO A 369 -8.74 10.57 -9.03
C PRO A 369 -10.01 10.60 -9.88
N GLN A 370 -11.19 10.41 -9.29
CA GLN A 370 -12.46 10.53 -10.02
C GLN A 370 -12.70 11.95 -10.56
N SER A 371 -12.26 12.99 -9.85
CA SER A 371 -12.47 14.39 -10.26
C SER A 371 -11.58 14.86 -11.41
N VAL A 372 -10.49 14.13 -11.71
CA VAL A 372 -9.52 14.49 -12.76
C VAL A 372 -9.60 13.61 -14.00
N LEU A 373 -10.35 12.50 -13.92
CA LEU A 373 -10.71 11.60 -15.02
C LEU A 373 -11.99 12.09 -15.69
#